data_AF-A0A5L8JYX7-F1
#
_entry.id   AF-A0A5L8JYX7-F1
#
_cell.length_a   1.000
_cell.length_b   1.000
_cell.length_c   1.000
_cell.angle_alpha   90.00
_cell.angle_beta   90.00
_cell.angle_gamma   90.00
#
_symmetry.space_group_name_H-M   'P 1'
#
loop_
_entity.id
_entity.type
_entity.pdbx_description
1 polymer ?
#
loop_
_entity_poly.entity_id
_entity_poly.type
_entity_poly.pdbx_seq_one_letter_code
_entity_poly.pdbx_strand_id
1 'polypeptide(L)' 'MVKQFYTPKELSDLTGISVSHLAHLRMDRFKYDEYGNFKAEYFPFLKVGKKVLYPSKEVDAVLANLINKGN' A
#
# COMPACT_ATOMS: atom_id res chain seq x y z
N MET A 1 9.80 -15.80 10.84
CA MET A 1 10.47 -15.01 9.79
C MET A 1 9.58 -13.81 9.48
N VAL A 2 10.04 -12.57 9.66
CA VAL A 2 9.19 -11.38 9.42
C VAL A 2 9.07 -11.16 7.91
N LYS A 3 7.84 -11.14 7.39
CA LYS A 3 7.57 -10.94 5.95
C LYS A 3 7.96 -9.51 5.57
N GLN A 4 8.84 -9.35 4.59
CA GLN A 4 9.35 -8.03 4.17
C GLN A 4 8.50 -7.38 3.07
N PHE A 5 7.81 -8.19 2.27
CA PHE A 5 7.00 -7.71 1.14
C PHE A 5 5.73 -8.53 0.98
N TYR A 6 4.66 -7.88 0.54
CA TYR A 6 3.46 -8.50 0.01
C TYR A 6 3.46 -8.46 -1.51
N THR A 7 3.00 -9.52 -2.14
CA THR A 7 2.61 -9.52 -3.55
C THR A 7 1.25 -8.84 -3.73
N PRO A 8 0.86 -8.44 -4.96
CA PRO A 8 -0.44 -7.83 -5.19
C PRO A 8 -1.61 -8.71 -4.75
N LYS A 9 -1.48 -10.04 -4.92
CA LYS A 9 -2.51 -10.99 -4.49
C LYS A 9 -2.63 -11.04 -2.97
N GLU A 10 -1.51 -11.14 -2.26
CA GLU A 10 -1.53 -11.19 -0.79
C GLU A 10 -2.04 -9.90 -0.17
N LEU A 11 -1.70 -8.75 -0.74
CA LEU A 11 -2.24 -7.47 -0.28
C LEU A 11 -3.75 -7.37 -0.57
N SER A 12 -4.20 -7.91 -1.71
CA SER A 12 -5.62 -7.98 -2.07
C SER A 12 -6.40 -8.84 -1.08
N ASP A 13 -5.88 -10.04 -0.74
CA ASP A 13 -6.47 -10.94 0.24
C ASP A 13 -6.53 -10.30 1.65
N LEU A 14 -5.52 -9.49 2.02
CA LEU A 14 -5.45 -8.81 3.31
C LEU A 14 -6.43 -7.63 3.44
N THR A 15 -6.58 -6.85 2.37
CA THR A 15 -7.31 -5.57 2.40
C THR A 15 -8.70 -5.64 1.80
N GLY A 16 -9.03 -6.73 1.08
CA GLY A 16 -10.24 -6.85 0.27
C GLY A 16 -10.24 -5.98 -0.99
N ILE A 17 -9.18 -5.19 -1.23
CA ILE A 17 -9.06 -4.35 -2.42
C ILE A 17 -8.64 -5.22 -3.60
N SER A 18 -9.33 -5.13 -4.75
CA SER A 18 -8.99 -5.96 -5.90
C SER A 18 -7.59 -5.66 -6.45
N VAL A 19 -6.91 -6.68 -6.99
CA VAL A 19 -5.57 -6.52 -7.59
C VAL A 19 -5.55 -5.47 -8.70
N SER A 20 -6.63 -5.34 -9.48
CA SER A 20 -6.77 -4.31 -10.52
C SER A 20 -6.86 -2.91 -9.92
N HIS A 21 -7.62 -2.75 -8.84
CA HIS A 21 -7.72 -1.48 -8.12
C HIS A 21 -6.38 -1.13 -7.45
N LEU A 22 -5.71 -2.09 -6.81
CA LEU A 22 -4.35 -1.93 -6.30
C LEU A 22 -3.36 -1.52 -7.39
N ALA A 23 -3.58 -1.92 -8.65
CA ALA A 23 -2.76 -1.50 -9.78
C ALA A 23 -3.04 -0.06 -10.23
N HIS A 24 -4.26 0.46 -10.04
CA HIS A 24 -4.57 1.87 -10.27
C HIS A 24 -4.04 2.77 -9.15
N LEU A 25 -4.00 2.27 -7.91
CA LEU A 25 -3.40 2.95 -6.77
C LEU A 25 -1.85 2.97 -6.83
N ARG A 26 -1.23 2.25 -7.79
CA ARG A 26 0.21 2.33 -8.10
C ARG A 26 0.50 3.67 -8.77
N MET A 27 0.61 4.75 -8.01
CA MET A 27 1.24 5.97 -8.53
C MET A 27 2.74 5.92 -8.26
N ASP A 28 3.54 5.97 -9.34
CA ASP A 28 5.02 6.02 -9.32
C ASP A 28 5.59 7.18 -8.46
N ARG A 29 4.74 8.09 -7.98
CA ARG A 29 5.10 9.16 -7.05
C ARG A 29 4.25 9.07 -5.79
N PHE A 30 4.90 8.69 -4.68
CA PHE A 30 4.41 8.93 -3.34
C PHE A 30 3.94 10.39 -3.22
N LYS A 31 2.69 10.62 -2.82
CA LYS A 31 2.17 11.96 -2.51
C LYS A 31 1.67 11.98 -1.07
N TYR A 32 2.39 12.74 -0.25
CA TYR A 32 1.87 13.24 1.01
C TYR A 32 0.82 14.31 0.72
N ASP A 33 -0.16 14.48 1.61
CA ASP A 33 -1.02 15.65 1.61
C ASP A 33 -0.25 16.91 2.08
N GLU A 34 -0.91 18.05 2.05
CA GLU A 34 -0.35 19.35 2.46
C GLU A 34 0.09 19.38 3.94
N TYR A 35 -0.31 18.38 4.73
CA TYR A 35 0.01 18.22 6.14
C TYR A 35 1.09 17.15 6.39
N GLY A 36 1.66 16.56 5.33
CA GLY A 36 2.66 15.50 5.46
C GLY A 36 2.06 14.13 5.82
N ASN A 37 0.74 13.95 5.75
CA ASN A 37 0.11 12.65 5.95
C ASN A 37 0.09 11.86 4.65
N PHE A 38 0.09 10.53 4.79
CA PHE A 38 -0.21 9.66 3.66
C PHE A 38 -1.63 9.90 3.16
N LYS A 39 -1.76 10.19 1.86
CA LYS A 39 -3.05 10.13 1.20
C LYS A 39 -3.51 8.68 1.14
N ALA A 40 -4.67 8.40 1.74
CA ALA A 40 -5.30 7.08 1.81
C ALA A 40 -5.52 6.41 0.44
N GLU A 41 -5.46 7.21 -0.63
CA GLU A 41 -5.61 6.80 -2.02
C GLU A 41 -4.37 6.09 -2.60
N TYR A 42 -3.32 5.81 -1.80
CA TYR A 42 -2.08 5.22 -2.31
C TYR A 42 -1.52 4.12 -1.40
N PHE A 43 -1.13 3.01 -2.03
CA PHE A 43 -0.33 1.96 -1.38
C PHE A 43 1.14 2.04 -1.83
N PRO A 44 2.09 2.14 -0.88
CA PRO A 44 3.53 2.04 -1.12
C PRO A 44 3.88 0.77 -1.91
N PHE A 45 4.55 0.92 -3.06
CA PHE A 45 5.00 -0.24 -3.85
C PHE A 45 6.42 -0.06 -4.36
N LEU A 46 7.10 -1.18 -4.50
CA LEU A 46 8.41 -1.33 -5.11
C LEU A 46 8.27 -2.14 -6.39
N LYS A 47 8.73 -1.58 -7.50
CA LYS A 47 8.77 -2.28 -8.80
C LYS A 47 10.17 -2.83 -9.03
N VAL A 48 10.30 -4.15 -9.08
CA VAL A 48 11.56 -4.86 -9.38
C VAL A 48 11.39 -5.56 -10.73
N GLY A 49 11.85 -4.90 -11.80
CA GLY A 49 11.59 -5.33 -13.17
C GLY A 49 10.09 -5.33 -13.51
N LYS A 50 9.53 -6.51 -13.79
CA LYS A 50 8.09 -6.69 -14.05
C LYS A 50 7.28 -7.02 -12.79
N LYS A 51 7.94 -7.26 -11.65
CA LYS A 51 7.27 -7.61 -10.39
C LYS A 51 6.94 -6.35 -9.61
N VAL A 52 5.75 -6.34 -9.03
CA VAL A 52 5.33 -5.32 -8.05
C VAL A 52 5.28 -5.99 -6.69
N LEU A 53 5.91 -5.35 -5.71
CA LEU A 53 5.96 -5.78 -4.32
C LEU A 53 5.53 -4.61 -3.44
N TYR A 54 4.92 -4.89 -2.30
CA TYR A 54 4.45 -3.89 -1.36
C TYR A 54 5.24 -4.06 -0.05
N PRO A 55 6.11 -3.11 0.33
CA PRO A 55 6.89 -3.20 1.56
C PRO A 55 5.97 -3.35 2.77
N SER A 56 6.15 -4.41 3.56
CA SER A 56 5.22 -4.73 4.66
C SER A 56 5.13 -3.60 5.68
N LYS A 57 6.27 -3.03 6.09
CA LYS A 57 6.32 -1.90 7.04
C LYS A 57 5.46 -0.71 6.62
N GLU A 58 5.48 -0.38 5.33
CA GLU A 58 4.74 0.78 4.84
C GLU A 58 3.26 0.46 4.63
N VAL A 59 2.94 -0.74 4.17
CA VAL A 59 1.56 -1.25 4.15
C VAL A 59 0.95 -1.20 5.54
N ASP A 60 1.65 -1.70 6.56
CA ASP A 60 1.17 -1.75 7.94
C ASP A 60 0.93 -0.32 8.48
N ALA A 61 1.80 0.65 8.13
CA ALA A 61 1.62 2.05 8.50
C ALA A 61 0.38 2.69 7.83
N VAL A 62 0.12 2.38 6.56
CA VAL A 62 -1.10 2.83 5.87
C VAL A 62 -2.35 2.21 6.50
N LEU A 63 -2.33 0.91 6.77
CA LEU A 63 -3.45 0.21 7.40
C LEU A 63 -3.73 0.76 8.81
N ALA A 64 -2.69 0.99 9.61
CA ALA A 64 -2.84 1.60 10.93
C ALA A 64 -3.44 3.02 10.86
N ASN A 65 -3.02 3.83 9.88
CA ASN A 65 -3.59 5.17 9.67
C ASN A 65 -5.05 5.14 9.21
N LEU A 66 -5.42 4.17 8.36
CA LEU A 66 -6.81 3.99 7.92
C LEU A 66 -7.73 3.59 9.09
N ILE A 67 -7.26 2.69 9.96
CA ILE A 67 -8.01 2.29 11.16
C ILE A 67 -8.17 3.46 12.13
N ASN A 68 -7.11 4.25 12.36
CA ASN A 68 -7.15 5.38 13.27
C ASN A 68 -8.00 6.57 12.77
N LYS A 69 -8.21 6.71 11.45
CA LYS A 69 -9.12 7.74 10.88
C LYS A 69 -10.59 7.32 10.88
N GLY A 70 -10.91 6.07 11.25
CA GLY A 70 -12.28 5.56 11.36
C GLY A 70 -12.91 5.72 12.74
N ASN A 71 -12.17 6.24 13.73
CA ASN A 71 -12.63 6.61 15.07
C ASN A 71 -12.69 8.14 15.21
#